data_AF-A0A969LM26-F1
#
_entry.id   AF-A0A969LM26-F1
#
_cell.length_a   1.000
_cell.length_b   1.000
_cell.length_c   1.000
_cell.angle_alpha   90.00
_cell.angle_beta   90.00
_cell.angle_gamma   90.00
#
_symmetry.space_group_name_H-M   'P 1'
#
loop_
_entity.id
_entity.type
_entity.pdbx_description
1 polymer ?
#
loop_
_entity_poly.entity_id
_entity_poly.type
_entity_poly.pdbx_seq_one_letter_code
_entity_poly.pdbx_strand_id
1 'polypeptide(L)'
;MGPWFYKPILGDSALDSFKLLPAALFYLIYAAGIVAFAVLPALETGRWQVALLRGLLFGLCAYATYDLTNHATLRNWSVSLTLVDIAWGALLTGIAATIGCFIAKLLLFRTV
;
A
#
# COMPACT_ATOMS: atom_id res chain seq x y z
N MET A 1 6.81 3.57 9.91
CA MET A 1 8.16 4.15 9.65
C MET A 1 8.08 5.65 9.93
N GLY A 2 8.77 6.13 10.96
CA GLY A 2 8.65 7.52 11.44
C GLY A 2 9.70 8.47 10.86
N PRO A 3 9.70 9.75 11.28
CA PRO A 3 10.66 10.76 10.82
C PRO A 3 12.12 10.36 11.04
N TRP A 4 12.41 9.54 12.05
CA TRP A 4 13.75 9.07 12.38
C TRP A 4 14.42 8.16 11.34
N PHE A 5 13.63 7.43 10.54
CA PHE A 5 14.19 6.56 9.49
C PHE A 5 14.28 7.29 8.16
N TYR A 6 13.28 8.11 7.83
CA TYR A 6 13.19 8.78 6.54
C TYR A 6 13.95 10.12 6.46
N LYS A 7 13.89 10.99 7.48
CA LYS A 7 14.57 12.31 7.41
C LYS A 7 16.09 12.21 7.21
N PRO A 8 16.82 11.31 7.90
CA PRO A 8 18.26 11.20 7.69
C PRO A 8 18.65 10.71 6.29
N ILE A 9 17.77 9.93 5.65
CA ILE A 9 18.01 9.36 4.31
C ILE A 9 17.61 10.34 3.20
N LEU A 10 16.51 11.07 3.39
CA LEU A 10 15.97 11.99 2.39
C LEU A 10 16.73 13.33 2.31
N GLY A 11 17.39 13.76 3.39
CA GLY A 11 18.14 15.02 3.44
C GLY A 11 17.33 16.20 2.90
N ASP A 12 17.94 16.97 1.99
CA ASP A 12 17.33 18.15 1.36
C ASP A 12 16.18 17.83 0.37
N SER A 13 15.93 16.55 0.07
CA SER A 13 14.83 16.14 -0.82
C SER A 13 13.48 16.09 -0.11
N ALA A 14 13.46 16.11 1.22
CA ALA A 14 12.23 16.14 1.99
C ALA A 14 11.62 17.55 1.99
N LEU A 15 10.32 17.64 1.71
CA LEU A 15 9.58 18.90 1.81
C LEU A 15 9.53 19.41 3.26
N ASP A 16 9.66 20.73 3.44
CA ASP A 16 9.55 21.40 4.74
C ASP A 16 8.15 21.31 5.35
N SER A 17 7.11 21.17 4.52
CA SER A 17 5.71 21.10 4.96
C SER A 17 4.93 20.00 4.24
N PHE A 18 4.04 19.37 5.01
CA PHE A 18 3.17 18.30 4.53
C PHE A 18 2.10 18.85 3.58
N LYS A 19 2.05 18.32 2.35
CA LYS A 19 1.02 18.67 1.37
C LYS A 19 -0.20 17.76 1.56
N LEU A 20 -1.26 18.31 2.16
CA LEU A 20 -2.47 17.55 2.51
C LEU A 20 -3.21 16.99 1.28
N LEU A 21 -3.35 17.79 0.23
CA LEU A 21 -4.17 17.41 -0.94
C LEU A 21 -3.62 16.16 -1.67
N PRO A 22 -2.33 16.09 -2.06
CA PRO A 22 -1.78 14.87 -2.66
C PRO A 22 -1.90 13.64 -1.76
N ALA A 23 -1.71 13.81 -0.45
CA ALA A 23 -1.85 12.71 0.51
C ALA A 23 -3.28 12.18 0.58
N ALA A 24 -4.28 13.06 0.65
CA ALA A 24 -5.68 12.68 0.66
C ALA A 24 -6.07 11.93 -0.63
N LEU A 25 -5.66 12.44 -1.79
CA LEU A 25 -5.91 11.79 -3.09
C LEU A 25 -5.26 10.40 -3.15
N PHE A 26 -4.00 10.26 -2.71
CA PHE A 26 -3.32 8.98 -2.65
C PHE A 26 -4.12 7.97 -1.82
N TYR A 27 -4.51 8.31 -0.59
CA TYR A 27 -5.22 7.37 0.28
C TYR A 27 -6.57 6.94 -0.30
N LEU A 28 -7.33 7.86 -0.92
CA LEU A 28 -8.60 7.54 -1.55
C LEU A 28 -8.41 6.60 -2.76
N ILE A 29 -7.46 6.91 -3.64
CA ILE A 29 -7.17 6.11 -4.84
C ILE A 29 -6.64 4.73 -4.43
N TYR A 30 -5.72 4.68 -3.46
CA TYR A 30 -5.10 3.44 -3.03
C TYR A 30 -6.11 2.51 -2.35
N ALA A 31 -6.96 3.06 -1.47
CA ALA A 31 -8.05 2.29 -0.86
C ALA A 31 -9.05 1.76 -1.90
N ALA A 32 -9.44 2.59 -2.88
CA ALA A 32 -10.29 2.16 -3.99
C ALA A 32 -9.63 1.04 -4.81
N GLY A 33 -8.33 1.14 -5.08
CA GLY A 33 -7.55 0.10 -5.75
C GLY A 33 -7.53 -1.22 -4.99
N ILE A 34 -7.31 -1.20 -3.66
CA ILE A 34 -7.39 -2.40 -2.82
C ILE A 34 -8.77 -3.04 -2.93
N VAL A 35 -9.83 -2.24 -2.87
CA VAL A 35 -11.20 -2.74 -2.98
C VAL A 35 -11.43 -3.39 -4.35
N ALA A 36 -11.10 -2.69 -5.43
CA ALA A 36 -11.33 -3.13 -6.80
C ALA A 36 -10.52 -4.37 -7.18
N PHE A 37 -9.22 -4.39 -6.85
CA PHE A 37 -8.30 -5.42 -7.34
C PHE A 37 -8.13 -6.61 -6.39
N ALA A 38 -8.44 -6.47 -5.10
CA ALA A 38 -8.25 -7.52 -4.11
C ALA A 38 -9.54 -7.93 -3.39
N VAL A 39 -10.30 -6.98 -2.82
CA VAL A 39 -11.46 -7.30 -2.00
C VAL A 39 -12.64 -7.81 -2.83
N LEU A 40 -13.06 -7.09 -3.88
CA LEU A 40 -14.19 -7.51 -4.72
C LEU A 40 -14.00 -8.91 -5.32
N PRO A 41 -12.84 -9.25 -5.93
CA PRO A 41 -12.61 -10.61 -6.42
C PRO A 41 -12.65 -11.69 -5.32
N ALA A 42 -12.28 -11.36 -4.09
CA ALA A 42 -12.34 -12.28 -2.96
C ALA A 42 -13.76 -12.51 -2.45
N LEU A 43 -14.62 -11.50 -2.55
CA LEU A 43 -16.05 -11.62 -2.29
C LEU A 43 -16.74 -12.48 -3.35
N GLU A 44 -16.46 -12.22 -4.64
CA GLU A 44 -17.01 -12.98 -5.77
C GLU A 44 -16.63 -14.46 -5.74
N THR A 45 -15.37 -14.76 -5.44
CA THR A 45 -14.88 -16.15 -5.36
C THR A 45 -15.20 -16.80 -4.02
N GLY A 46 -15.67 -16.05 -3.03
CA GLY A 46 -15.87 -16.52 -1.66
C GLY A 46 -14.57 -16.83 -0.88
N ARG A 47 -13.39 -16.69 -1.49
CA ARG A 47 -12.10 -17.14 -0.94
C ARG A 47 -11.27 -15.96 -0.42
N TRP A 48 -11.05 -15.88 0.89
CA TRP A 48 -10.27 -14.79 1.50
C TRP A 48 -8.80 -14.78 1.05
N GLN A 49 -8.25 -15.93 0.65
CA GLN A 49 -6.88 -16.03 0.13
C GLN A 49 -6.69 -15.21 -1.16
N VAL A 50 -7.78 -14.99 -1.92
CA VAL A 50 -7.75 -14.13 -3.11
C VAL A 50 -7.49 -12.68 -2.71
N ALA A 51 -8.07 -12.19 -1.61
CA ALA A 51 -7.80 -10.85 -1.10
C ALA A 51 -6.34 -10.73 -0.64
N LEU A 52 -5.83 -11.74 0.06
CA LEU A 52 -4.44 -11.77 0.51
C LEU A 52 -3.47 -11.72 -0.68
N LEU A 53 -3.57 -12.66 -1.62
CA LEU A 53 -2.62 -12.78 -2.74
C LEU A 53 -2.70 -11.58 -3.69
N ARG A 54 -3.90 -11.12 -4.04
CA ARG A 54 -4.07 -9.95 -4.91
C ARG A 54 -3.67 -8.66 -4.20
N GLY A 55 -3.91 -8.54 -2.89
CA GLY A 55 -3.44 -7.42 -2.08
C GLY A 55 -1.92 -7.39 -1.95
N LEU A 56 -1.27 -8.54 -1.73
CA LEU A 56 0.19 -8.66 -1.76
C LEU A 56 0.76 -8.20 -3.09
N LEU A 57 0.19 -8.67 -4.21
CA LEU A 57 0.63 -8.31 -5.56
C LEU A 57 0.40 -6.83 -5.86
N PHE A 58 -0.76 -6.28 -5.50
CA PHE A 58 -1.07 -4.88 -5.71
C PHE A 58 -0.12 -3.97 -4.90
N GLY A 59 0.11 -4.29 -3.63
CA GLY A 59 1.05 -3.57 -2.77
C GLY A 59 2.49 -3.68 -3.26
N LEU A 60 2.91 -4.87 -3.69
CA LEU A 60 4.22 -5.08 -4.32
C LEU A 60 4.39 -4.16 -5.53
N CYS A 61 3.44 -4.12 -6.46
CA CYS A 61 3.53 -3.28 -7.66
C CYS A 61 3.57 -1.79 -7.30
N ALA A 62 2.72 -1.33 -6.38
CA ALA A 62 2.65 0.08 -6.01
C ALA A 62 3.94 0.57 -5.34
N TYR A 63 4.41 -0.14 -4.33
CA TYR A 63 5.64 0.22 -3.61
C TYR A 63 6.88 0.01 -4.49
N ALA A 64 6.95 -1.06 -5.29
CA ALA A 64 8.05 -1.23 -6.24
C ALA A 64 8.10 -0.09 -7.26
N THR A 65 6.95 0.36 -7.78
CA THR A 65 6.89 1.49 -8.72
C THR A 65 7.43 2.76 -8.06
N TYR A 66 7.03 3.04 -6.82
CA TYR A 66 7.50 4.21 -6.08
C TYR A 66 9.00 4.13 -5.77
N ASP A 67 9.43 3.08 -5.06
CA ASP A 67 10.80 2.96 -4.59
C ASP A 67 11.82 2.76 -5.71
N LEU A 68 11.55 1.90 -6.69
CA LEU A 68 12.50 1.66 -7.79
C LEU A 68 12.63 2.89 -8.69
N THR A 69 11.55 3.65 -8.92
CA THR A 69 11.63 4.90 -9.69
C THR A 69 12.41 5.96 -8.91
N ASN A 70 12.19 6.09 -7.61
CA ASN A 70 12.97 7.00 -6.77
C ASN A 70 14.44 6.62 -6.73
N HIS A 71 14.75 5.33 -6.63
CA HIS A 71 16.11 4.82 -6.68
C HIS A 71 16.79 5.14 -8.02
N ALA A 72 16.06 5.05 -9.13
CA ALA A 72 16.59 5.40 -10.45
C ALA A 72 16.82 6.91 -10.65
N THR A 73 16.13 7.78 -9.89
CA THR A 73 16.09 9.23 -10.16
C THR A 73 16.75 10.10 -9.09
N LEU A 74 16.88 9.62 -7.84
CA LEU A 74 17.43 10.38 -6.71
C LEU A 74 18.83 9.89 -6.33
N ARG A 75 19.78 10.82 -6.13
CA ARG A 75 21.21 10.51 -5.94
C ARG A 75 21.54 9.68 -4.70
N ASN A 76 20.78 9.81 -3.61
CA ASN A 76 21.10 9.21 -2.31
C ASN A 76 19.99 8.27 -1.81
N TRP A 77 19.24 7.63 -2.72
CA TRP A 77 18.20 6.68 -2.31
C TRP A 77 18.79 5.37 -1.84
N SER A 78 18.34 4.86 -0.69
CA SER A 78 18.88 3.63 -0.09
C SER A 78 18.26 2.37 -0.71
N VAL A 79 19.12 1.46 -1.19
CA VAL A 79 18.72 0.12 -1.65
C VAL A 79 18.02 -0.65 -0.52
N SER A 80 18.57 -0.57 0.70
CA SER A 80 17.99 -1.25 1.86
C SER A 80 16.61 -0.69 2.21
N LEU A 81 16.42 0.63 2.10
CA LEU A 81 15.10 1.26 2.25
C LEU A 81 14.12 0.73 1.22
N THR A 82 14.53 0.70 -0.06
CA THR A 82 13.72 0.18 -1.17
C THR A 82 13.20 -1.23 -0.90
N LEU A 83 14.09 -2.16 -0.54
CA LEU A 83 13.72 -3.55 -0.32
C LEU A 83 12.77 -3.71 0.88
N VAL A 84 13.04 -2.99 1.96
CA VAL A 84 12.21 -3.04 3.17
C VAL A 84 10.83 -2.43 2.91
N ASP A 85 10.75 -1.30 2.20
CA ASP A 85 9.47 -0.64 1.95
C ASP A 85 8.61 -1.40 0.95
N ILE A 86 9.21 -2.02 -0.08
CA ILE A 86 8.49 -2.94 -0.99
C ILE A 86 7.91 -4.14 -0.23
N ALA A 87 8.73 -4.81 0.59
CA ALA A 87 8.28 -5.96 1.37
C ALA A 87 7.18 -5.57 2.35
N TRP A 88 7.36 -4.44 3.04
CA TRP A 88 6.39 -3.92 3.99
C TRP A 88 5.09 -3.50 3.31
N GLY A 89 5.17 -2.80 2.19
CA GLY A 89 4.03 -2.35 1.39
C GLY A 89 3.20 -3.50 0.84
N ALA A 90 3.85 -4.55 0.33
CA ALA A 90 3.17 -5.76 -0.10
C ALA A 90 2.41 -6.41 1.08
N LEU A 91 3.12 -6.71 2.19
CA LEU A 91 2.54 -7.38 3.36
C LEU A 91 1.38 -6.58 3.96
N LEU A 92 1.58 -5.28 4.19
CA LEU A 92 0.56 -4.41 4.78
C LEU A 92 -0.69 -4.34 3.89
N THR A 93 -0.52 -4.24 2.57
CA THR A 93 -1.63 -4.19 1.62
C THR A 93 -2.39 -5.51 1.59
N GLY A 94 -1.68 -6.66 1.58
CA GLY A 94 -2.29 -7.99 1.64
C GLY A 94 -3.10 -8.21 2.93
N ILE A 95 -2.55 -7.82 4.08
CA ILE A 95 -3.22 -7.91 5.38
C ILE A 95 -4.45 -6.98 5.41
N ALA A 96 -4.30 -5.73 4.98
CA ALA A 96 -5.39 -4.76 4.95
C ALA A 96 -6.53 -5.22 4.03
N ALA A 97 -6.21 -5.75 2.84
CA ALA A 97 -7.20 -6.32 1.92
C ALA A 97 -7.93 -7.52 2.55
N THR A 98 -7.21 -8.39 3.26
CA THR A 98 -7.79 -9.56 3.92
C THR A 98 -8.75 -9.16 5.04
N ILE A 99 -8.34 -8.23 5.92
CA ILE A 99 -9.18 -7.68 6.98
C ILE A 99 -10.40 -6.97 6.39
N GLY A 100 -10.19 -6.14 5.36
CA GLY A 100 -11.26 -5.45 4.65
C GLY A 100 -12.27 -6.41 4.03
N CYS A 101 -11.81 -7.54 3.46
CA CYS A 101 -12.67 -8.60 2.96
C CYS A 101 -13.51 -9.22 4.07
N PHE A 102 -12.94 -9.53 5.24
CA PHE A 102 -13.71 -10.09 6.36
C PHE A 102 -14.75 -9.10 6.89
N ILE A 103 -14.39 -7.82 7.02
CA ILE A 103 -15.32 -6.76 7.43
C ILE A 103 -16.45 -6.61 6.41
N ALA A 104 -16.13 -6.57 5.12
CA ALA A 104 -17.13 -6.47 4.06
C ALA A 104 -18.10 -7.66 4.09
N LYS A 105 -17.59 -8.89 4.24
CA LYS A 105 -18.45 -10.08 4.43
C LYS A 105 -19.35 -9.92 5.65
N LEU A 106 -18.80 -9.54 6.80
CA LEU A 106 -19.58 -9.37 8.02
C LEU A 106 -20.71 -8.35 7.85
N LEU A 107 -20.46 -7.23 7.17
CA LEU A 107 -21.45 -6.16 6.98
C LEU A 107 -22.52 -6.54 5.94
N LEU A 108 -22.13 -7.20 4.85
CA LEU A 108 -23.03 -7.58 3.75
C LEU A 108 -23.89 -8.81 4.10
N PHE A 109 -23.37 -9.78 4.85
CA PHE A 109 -24.12 -10.98 5.25
C PHE A 109 -24.91 -10.81 6.54
N ARG A 110 -24.72 -9.70 7.29
CA ARG A 110 -25.55 -9.37 8.46
C ARG A 110 -26.84 -8.61 8.09
N THR A 111 -26.94 -8.13 6.86
CA THR A 111 -28.08 -7.37 6.35
C THR A 111 -29.07 -8.23 5.54
N VAL A 112 -28.81 -9.54 5.41
CA VAL A 112 -29.69 -10.55 4.80
C VAL A 112 -30.11 -11.55 5.86
#